data_AF-A0A091U917-F1
#
_entry.id   AF-A0A091U917-F1
#
_cell.length_a   1.000
_cell.length_b   1.000
_cell.length_c   1.000
_cell.angle_alpha   90.00
_cell.angle_beta   90.00
_cell.angle_gamma   90.00
#
_symmetry.space_group_name_H-M   'P 1'
#
loop_
_entity.id
_entity.type
_entity.pdbx_description
1 polymer ?
#
loop_
_entity_poly.entity_id
_entity_poly.type
_entity_poly.pdbx_seq_one_letter_code
_entity_poly.pdbx_strand_id
1 'polypeptide(L)'
;FQICGESQNNVDATESWIKNLILKEQFENTISDELIENFGERQIEALADLQRRKHVTIQLENKLSPPCIKISGISRDVCFVSVEVQKMIQKMKYAEEERSKAELVYNLVEWRYLGSNDTFVAFDKLTNMQLEDAKIAKKPHLTVRINEKNYKVDLTTLQANDDQGKTINIQRVPKNEDKQLIELPVQWEDMREERVKLVNLKTSCQEYVEVQDRFKRTCASFVIEKVKSY
;
A
#
# COMPACT_ATOMS: atom_id res chain seq x y z
N PHE A 1 -43.47 24.28 10.18
CA PHE A 1 -44.36 23.65 11.17
C PHE A 1 -45.20 24.76 11.81
N GLN A 2 -46.38 24.44 12.34
CA GLN A 2 -47.21 25.38 13.10
C GLN A 2 -47.19 24.97 14.57
N ILE A 3 -46.96 25.93 15.48
CA ILE A 3 -46.99 25.71 16.93
C ILE A 3 -48.23 26.41 17.46
N CYS A 4 -49.09 25.67 18.16
CA CYS A 4 -50.27 26.19 18.85
C CYS A 4 -50.13 25.93 20.35
N GLY A 5 -50.47 26.90 21.19
CA GLY A 5 -50.35 26.78 22.64
C GLY A 5 -51.29 27.73 23.37
N GLU A 6 -51.47 27.47 24.67
CA GLU A 6 -52.42 28.20 25.53
C GLU A 6 -52.05 29.67 25.75
N SER A 7 -50.79 30.05 25.52
CA SER A 7 -50.32 31.45 25.58
C SER A 7 -49.17 31.70 24.60
N GLN A 8 -48.97 32.96 24.20
CA GLN A 8 -47.86 33.36 23.33
C GLN A 8 -46.49 32.97 23.93
N ASN A 9 -46.31 33.17 25.24
CA ASN A 9 -45.07 32.80 25.93
C ASN A 9 -44.75 31.30 25.80
N ASN A 10 -45.77 30.43 25.87
CA ASN A 10 -45.59 28.99 25.70
C ASN A 10 -45.21 28.64 24.25
N VAL A 11 -45.77 29.35 23.27
CA VAL A 11 -45.44 29.20 21.85
C VAL A 11 -43.99 29.62 21.60
N ASP A 12 -43.58 30.79 22.08
CA ASP A 12 -42.23 31.33 21.87
C ASP A 12 -41.14 30.46 22.55
N ALA A 13 -41.43 29.98 23.76
CA ALA A 13 -40.55 29.07 24.49
C ALA A 13 -40.39 27.74 23.74
N THR A 14 -41.48 27.19 23.21
CA THR A 14 -41.47 25.95 22.42
C THR A 14 -40.73 26.14 21.10
N GLU A 15 -40.96 27.24 20.39
CA GLU A 15 -40.25 27.57 19.16
C GLU A 15 -38.74 27.66 19.39
N SER A 16 -38.33 28.37 20.45
CA SER A 16 -36.93 28.51 20.84
C SER A 16 -36.30 27.17 21.22
N TRP A 17 -37.04 26.32 21.92
CA TRP A 17 -36.59 24.97 22.28
C TRP A 17 -36.36 24.10 21.04
N ILE A 18 -37.32 24.09 20.10
CA ILE A 18 -37.19 23.33 18.83
C ILE A 18 -36.01 23.85 18.00
N LYS A 19 -35.86 25.17 17.85
CA LYS A 19 -34.71 25.76 17.13
C LYS A 19 -33.39 25.35 17.76
N ASN A 20 -33.30 25.41 19.09
CA ASN A 20 -32.10 24.98 19.82
C ASN A 20 -31.80 23.49 19.63
N LEU A 21 -32.82 22.63 19.59
CA LEU A 21 -32.63 21.20 19.32
C LEU A 21 -32.10 20.96 17.90
N ILE A 22 -32.70 21.61 16.90
CA ILE A 22 -32.25 21.49 15.50
C ILE A 22 -30.79 21.94 15.38
N LEU A 23 -30.43 23.07 15.98
CA LEU A 23 -29.06 23.60 15.95
C LEU A 23 -28.07 22.68 16.67
N LYS A 24 -28.46 22.08 17.81
CA LYS A 24 -27.62 21.12 18.53
C LYS A 24 -27.40 19.81 17.78
N GLU A 25 -28.34 19.41 16.93
CA GLU A 25 -28.20 18.21 16.12
C GLU A 25 -27.42 18.44 14.83
N GLN A 26 -27.23 19.69 14.39
CA GLN A 26 -26.34 20.00 13.27
C GLN A 26 -24.90 19.68 13.66
N PHE A 27 -24.24 18.92 12.81
CA PHE A 27 -22.88 18.47 12.99
C PHE A 27 -22.13 18.51 11.67
N GLU A 28 -20.83 18.66 11.77
CA GLU A 28 -19.92 18.72 10.65
C GLU A 28 -18.69 17.90 10.96
N ASN A 29 -18.25 17.09 9.99
CA ASN A 29 -17.04 16.33 10.09
C ASN A 29 -16.21 16.46 8.82
N THR A 30 -14.89 16.47 8.97
CA THR A 30 -13.94 16.58 7.87
C THR A 30 -12.99 15.41 7.90
N ILE A 31 -12.85 14.72 6.77
CA ILE A 31 -11.94 13.58 6.59
C ILE A 31 -10.86 14.00 5.59
N SER A 32 -9.61 13.99 6.01
CA SER A 32 -8.47 14.36 5.16
C SER A 32 -7.57 13.14 4.92
N ASP A 33 -7.24 12.88 3.66
CA ASP A 33 -6.41 11.75 3.23
C ASP A 33 -5.90 11.98 1.80
N GLU A 34 -4.64 11.69 1.53
CA GLU A 34 -4.01 11.88 0.21
C GLU A 34 -4.72 11.09 -0.90
N LEU A 35 -5.31 9.93 -0.57
CA LEU A 35 -6.00 9.10 -1.56
C LEU A 35 -7.32 9.69 -2.06
N ILE A 36 -7.84 10.73 -1.41
CA ILE A 36 -9.06 11.43 -1.88
C ILE A 36 -8.83 12.05 -3.26
N GLU A 37 -7.61 12.46 -3.58
CA GLU A 37 -7.25 12.97 -4.92
C GLU A 37 -7.52 11.93 -6.02
N ASN A 38 -7.41 10.63 -5.67
CA ASN A 38 -7.56 9.51 -6.59
C ASN A 38 -9.00 8.96 -6.64
N PHE A 39 -9.99 9.68 -6.09
CA PHE A 39 -11.40 9.25 -6.16
C PHE A 39 -11.89 9.32 -7.61
N GLY A 40 -12.17 8.15 -8.19
CA GLY A 40 -12.74 8.01 -9.53
C GLY A 40 -14.26 8.04 -9.54
N GLU A 41 -14.84 7.82 -10.71
CA GLU A 41 -16.30 7.84 -10.96
C GLU A 41 -17.10 7.02 -9.94
N ARG A 42 -16.68 5.78 -9.67
CA ARG A 42 -17.35 4.89 -8.70
C ARG A 42 -17.41 5.49 -7.30
N GLN A 43 -16.33 6.12 -6.84
CA GLN A 43 -16.28 6.75 -5.53
C GLN A 43 -17.17 7.99 -5.50
N ILE A 44 -17.13 8.82 -6.55
CA ILE A 44 -17.96 10.02 -6.65
C ILE A 44 -19.46 9.66 -6.68
N GLU A 45 -19.85 8.62 -7.44
CA GLU A 45 -21.22 8.11 -7.46
C GLU A 45 -21.66 7.59 -6.09
N ALA A 46 -20.78 6.86 -5.38
CA ALA A 46 -21.06 6.38 -4.04
C ALA A 46 -21.27 7.54 -3.04
N LEU A 47 -20.46 8.61 -3.13
CA LEU A 47 -20.65 9.82 -2.33
C LEU A 47 -21.99 10.50 -2.65
N ALA A 48 -22.33 10.66 -3.93
CA ALA A 48 -23.59 11.26 -4.34
C ALA A 48 -24.81 10.45 -3.85
N ASP A 49 -24.73 9.13 -3.88
CA ASP A 49 -25.75 8.24 -3.34
C ASP A 49 -25.87 8.35 -1.82
N LEU A 50 -24.76 8.37 -1.08
CA LEU A 50 -24.75 8.58 0.37
C LEU A 50 -25.37 9.93 0.73
N GLN A 51 -25.01 10.98 0.01
CA GLN A 51 -25.56 12.32 0.18
C GLN A 51 -27.09 12.32 0.07
N ARG A 52 -27.63 11.72 -1.01
CA ARG A 52 -29.07 11.63 -1.25
C ARG A 52 -29.80 10.80 -0.19
N ARG A 53 -29.26 9.62 0.16
CA ARG A 53 -29.93 8.68 1.10
C ARG A 53 -29.91 9.15 2.54
N LYS A 54 -28.91 9.94 2.93
CA LYS A 54 -28.68 10.40 4.31
C LYS A 54 -28.97 11.88 4.52
N HIS A 55 -29.44 12.58 3.49
CA HIS A 55 -29.78 14.00 3.54
C HIS A 55 -28.67 14.87 4.18
N VAL A 56 -27.41 14.49 3.93
CA VAL A 56 -26.24 15.27 4.31
C VAL A 56 -25.80 16.14 3.15
N THR A 57 -24.88 17.08 3.40
CA THR A 57 -24.11 17.78 2.37
C THR A 57 -22.69 17.24 2.40
N ILE A 58 -22.17 16.83 1.25
CA ILE A 58 -20.80 16.33 1.07
C ILE A 58 -20.08 17.26 0.10
N GLN A 59 -18.95 17.82 0.53
CA GLN A 59 -18.12 18.70 -0.27
C GLN A 59 -16.72 18.11 -0.40
N LEU A 60 -16.24 18.01 -1.63
CA LEU A 60 -14.88 17.58 -1.95
C LEU A 60 -13.98 18.81 -2.08
N GLU A 61 -12.99 18.94 -1.20
CA GLU A 61 -12.05 20.06 -1.17
C GLU A 61 -10.67 19.60 -1.68
N ASN A 62 -10.58 19.42 -3.00
CA ASN A 62 -9.36 18.92 -3.66
C ASN A 62 -8.23 19.97 -3.77
N LYS A 63 -8.49 21.22 -3.38
CA LYS A 63 -7.48 22.29 -3.41
C LYS A 63 -6.60 22.32 -2.15
N LEU A 64 -6.97 21.54 -1.13
CA LEU A 64 -6.21 21.40 0.10
C LEU A 64 -5.17 20.29 -0.04
N SER A 65 -4.12 20.36 0.78
CA SER A 65 -3.08 19.33 0.87
C SER A 65 -2.88 18.94 2.34
N PRO A 66 -3.30 17.72 2.75
CA PRO A 66 -3.99 16.72 1.94
C PRO A 66 -5.43 17.16 1.57
N PRO A 67 -5.99 16.66 0.45
CA PRO A 67 -7.39 16.90 0.08
C PRO A 67 -8.32 16.37 1.17
N CYS A 68 -9.51 16.96 1.29
CA CYS A 68 -10.47 16.53 2.31
C CYS A 68 -11.91 16.45 1.80
N ILE A 69 -12.71 15.64 2.50
CA ILE A 69 -14.15 15.52 2.33
C ILE A 69 -14.83 16.10 3.56
N LYS A 70 -15.64 17.11 3.35
CA LYS A 70 -16.43 17.78 4.36
C LYS A 70 -17.86 17.28 4.32
N ILE A 71 -18.41 16.89 5.47
CA ILE A 71 -19.73 16.27 5.61
C ILE A 71 -20.52 17.05 6.66
N SER A 72 -21.63 17.65 6.28
CA SER A 72 -22.47 18.47 7.18
C SER A 72 -23.93 18.00 7.15
N GLY A 73 -24.61 18.00 8.30
CA GLY A 73 -26.00 17.54 8.42
C GLY A 73 -26.35 17.14 9.85
N ILE A 74 -27.34 16.27 10.03
CA ILE A 74 -27.66 15.76 11.38
C ILE A 74 -26.59 14.78 11.87
N SER A 75 -26.22 14.87 13.15
CA SER A 75 -25.10 14.14 13.77
C SER A 75 -25.07 12.63 13.47
N ARG A 76 -26.21 11.94 13.61
CA ARG A 76 -26.32 10.50 13.33
C ARG A 76 -25.92 10.15 11.89
N ASP A 77 -26.43 10.93 10.94
CA ASP A 77 -26.27 10.65 9.52
C ASP A 77 -24.87 11.08 9.04
N VAL A 78 -24.34 12.19 9.56
CA VAL A 78 -22.93 12.60 9.35
C VAL A 78 -21.97 11.53 9.86
N CYS A 79 -22.20 10.99 11.07
CA CYS A 79 -21.38 9.91 11.62
C CYS A 79 -21.40 8.66 10.72
N PHE A 80 -22.59 8.24 10.30
CA PHE A 80 -22.73 7.10 9.38
C PHE A 80 -21.97 7.31 8.07
N VAL A 81 -22.17 8.46 7.41
CA VAL A 81 -21.51 8.78 6.14
C VAL A 81 -20.00 8.86 6.32
N SER A 82 -19.53 9.43 7.44
CA SER A 82 -18.10 9.51 7.75
C SER A 82 -17.45 8.12 7.80
N VAL A 83 -18.11 7.15 8.43
CA VAL A 83 -17.63 5.75 8.48
C VAL A 83 -17.59 5.12 7.08
N GLU A 84 -18.61 5.35 6.25
CA GLU A 84 -18.62 4.81 4.88
C GLU A 84 -17.51 5.43 4.01
N VAL A 85 -17.25 6.73 4.15
CA VAL A 85 -16.13 7.40 3.47
C VAL A 85 -14.78 6.84 3.93
N GLN A 86 -14.59 6.66 5.24
CA GLN A 86 -13.37 6.04 5.77
C GLN A 86 -13.18 4.62 5.24
N LYS A 87 -14.25 3.82 5.11
CA LYS A 87 -14.18 2.48 4.50
C LYS A 87 -13.76 2.54 3.03
N MET A 88 -14.22 3.53 2.27
CA MET A 88 -13.81 3.70 0.87
C MET A 88 -12.30 3.97 0.77
N ILE A 89 -11.79 4.90 1.57
CA ILE A 89 -10.36 5.23 1.65
C ILE A 89 -9.56 3.99 2.07
N GLN A 90 -10.01 3.28 3.10
CA GLN A 90 -9.33 2.09 3.59
C GLN A 90 -9.25 0.98 2.54
N LYS A 91 -10.30 0.77 1.73
CA LYS A 91 -10.28 -0.18 0.62
C LYS A 91 -9.23 0.20 -0.44
N MET A 92 -9.09 1.49 -0.72
CA MET A 92 -8.05 1.97 -1.65
C MET A 92 -6.65 1.75 -1.09
N LYS A 93 -6.43 2.00 0.22
CA LYS A 93 -5.15 1.69 0.90
C LYS A 93 -4.77 0.22 0.74
N TYR A 94 -5.70 -0.69 1.04
CA TYR A 94 -5.43 -2.13 0.91
C TYR A 94 -5.13 -2.55 -0.53
N ALA A 95 -5.81 -1.97 -1.52
CA ALA A 95 -5.56 -2.27 -2.92
C ALA A 95 -4.16 -1.80 -3.37
N GLU A 96 -3.72 -0.62 -2.93
CA GLU A 96 -2.38 -0.09 -3.26
C GLU A 96 -1.27 -0.88 -2.55
N GLU A 97 -1.50 -1.27 -1.30
CA GLU A 97 -0.58 -2.13 -0.55
C GLU A 97 -0.45 -3.51 -1.21
N GLU A 98 -1.57 -4.12 -1.60
CA GLU A 98 -1.57 -5.41 -2.31
C GLU A 98 -0.84 -5.32 -3.65
N ARG A 99 -1.07 -4.25 -4.42
CA ARG A 99 -0.38 -3.99 -5.68
C ARG A 99 1.12 -3.82 -5.47
N SER A 100 1.51 -3.02 -4.48
CA SER A 100 2.91 -2.77 -4.14
C SER A 100 3.61 -4.05 -3.69
N LYS A 101 2.95 -4.86 -2.86
CA LYS A 101 3.47 -6.16 -2.45
C LYS A 101 3.62 -7.11 -3.64
N ALA A 102 2.63 -7.16 -4.52
CA ALA A 102 2.67 -7.98 -5.72
C ALA A 102 3.82 -7.61 -6.65
N GLU A 103 4.09 -6.31 -6.81
CA GLU A 103 5.24 -5.79 -7.56
C GLU A 103 6.56 -6.27 -6.95
N LEU A 104 6.75 -6.07 -5.65
CA LEU A 104 7.98 -6.45 -4.95
C LEU A 104 8.25 -7.95 -5.06
N VAL A 105 7.23 -8.79 -4.83
CA VAL A 105 7.37 -10.24 -4.95
C VAL A 105 7.68 -10.64 -6.39
N TYR A 106 7.05 -10.03 -7.38
CA TYR A 106 7.31 -10.31 -8.79
C TYR A 106 8.74 -9.96 -9.22
N ASN A 107 9.39 -8.99 -8.58
CA ASN A 107 10.78 -8.65 -8.82
C ASN A 107 11.76 -9.65 -8.19
N LEU A 108 11.35 -10.37 -7.15
CA LEU A 108 12.19 -11.37 -6.47
C LEU A 108 12.00 -12.80 -7.03
N VAL A 109 10.80 -13.12 -7.51
CA VAL A 109 10.46 -14.46 -7.99
C VAL A 109 9.40 -14.40 -9.09
N GLU A 110 9.63 -15.18 -10.15
CA GLU A 110 8.65 -15.43 -11.20
C GLU A 110 8.07 -16.84 -11.11
N TRP A 111 6.76 -16.91 -10.97
CA TRP A 111 5.97 -18.11 -11.19
C TRP A 111 5.52 -18.14 -12.64
N ARG A 112 5.67 -19.31 -13.26
CA ARG A 112 5.32 -19.56 -14.66
C ARG A 112 4.51 -20.85 -14.79
N TYR A 113 3.72 -20.95 -15.84
CA TYR A 113 3.01 -22.18 -16.22
C TYR A 113 3.35 -22.58 -17.66
N LEU A 114 3.28 -23.88 -17.96
CA LEU A 114 3.50 -24.39 -19.31
C LEU A 114 2.29 -24.04 -20.19
N GLY A 115 2.51 -23.16 -21.17
CA GLY A 115 1.50 -22.74 -22.14
C GLY A 115 1.22 -23.79 -23.21
N SER A 116 0.24 -23.52 -24.07
CA SER A 116 -0.15 -24.41 -25.17
C SER A 116 0.95 -24.67 -26.20
N ASN A 117 1.92 -23.77 -26.29
CA ASN A 117 3.01 -23.82 -27.27
C ASN A 117 4.27 -24.46 -26.67
N ASP A 118 4.13 -25.19 -25.56
CA ASP A 118 5.22 -25.80 -24.80
C ASP A 118 6.26 -24.78 -24.27
N THR A 119 5.85 -23.52 -24.16
CA THR A 119 6.66 -22.43 -23.61
C THR A 119 6.12 -22.00 -22.25
N PHE A 120 7.04 -21.62 -21.35
CA PHE A 120 6.64 -21.09 -20.04
C PHE A 120 6.16 -19.65 -20.16
N VAL A 121 4.97 -19.40 -19.61
CA VAL A 121 4.34 -18.08 -19.55
C VAL A 121 4.25 -17.65 -18.09
N ALA A 122 4.64 -16.41 -17.79
CA ALA A 122 4.56 -15.87 -16.44
C ALA A 122 3.10 -15.64 -16.00
N PHE A 123 2.82 -15.89 -14.72
CA PHE A 123 1.59 -15.43 -14.11
C PHE A 123 1.58 -13.90 -13.98
N ASP A 124 0.39 -13.30 -13.90
CA ASP A 124 0.27 -11.90 -13.51
C ASP A 124 0.80 -11.68 -12.09
N LYS A 125 1.16 -10.44 -11.77
CA LYS A 125 1.84 -10.10 -10.49
C LYS A 125 1.04 -10.52 -9.26
N LEU A 126 -0.29 -10.41 -9.30
CA LEU A 126 -1.15 -10.76 -8.17
C LEU A 126 -1.18 -12.28 -7.98
N THR A 127 -1.43 -13.05 -9.04
CA THR A 127 -1.40 -14.52 -8.96
C THR A 127 -0.01 -15.04 -8.57
N ASN A 128 1.06 -14.42 -9.08
CA ASN A 128 2.44 -14.70 -8.71
C ASN A 128 2.67 -14.52 -7.20
N MET A 129 2.23 -13.39 -6.64
CA MET A 129 2.32 -13.12 -5.21
C MET A 129 1.53 -14.15 -4.39
N GLN A 130 0.32 -14.51 -4.82
CA GLN A 130 -0.51 -15.49 -4.12
C GLN A 130 0.12 -16.89 -4.11
N LEU A 131 0.73 -17.30 -5.23
CA LEU A 131 1.48 -18.56 -5.32
C LEU A 131 2.67 -18.56 -4.37
N GLU A 132 3.42 -17.45 -4.33
CA GLU A 132 4.56 -17.31 -3.42
C GLU A 132 4.14 -17.31 -1.95
N ASP A 133 3.13 -16.50 -1.58
CA ASP A 133 2.58 -16.46 -0.22
C ASP A 133 2.08 -17.85 0.22
N ALA A 134 1.38 -18.56 -0.67
CA ALA A 134 0.88 -19.90 -0.39
C ALA A 134 2.04 -20.91 -0.22
N LYS A 135 3.10 -20.78 -1.01
CA LYS A 135 4.32 -21.61 -0.88
C LYS A 135 5.04 -21.35 0.45
N ILE A 136 5.21 -20.08 0.83
CA ILE A 136 5.83 -19.67 2.11
C ILE A 136 4.99 -20.17 3.29
N ALA A 137 3.66 -20.03 3.21
CA ALA A 137 2.72 -20.50 4.21
C ALA A 137 2.56 -22.04 4.23
N LYS A 138 3.30 -22.78 3.39
CA LYS A 138 3.24 -24.24 3.26
C LYS A 138 1.81 -24.76 3.01
N LYS A 139 1.00 -23.99 2.29
CA LYS A 139 -0.32 -24.47 1.84
C LYS A 139 -0.10 -25.57 0.79
N PRO A 140 -0.81 -26.69 0.85
CA PRO A 140 -0.62 -27.77 -0.10
C PRO A 140 -1.17 -27.40 -1.48
N HIS A 141 -2.27 -26.63 -1.52
CA HIS A 141 -2.93 -26.28 -2.75
C HIS A 141 -3.35 -24.81 -2.82
N LEU A 142 -3.40 -24.26 -4.03
CA LEU A 142 -3.97 -22.95 -4.34
C LEU A 142 -4.77 -23.03 -5.64
N THR A 143 -5.96 -22.42 -5.68
CA THR A 143 -6.71 -22.28 -6.93
C THR A 143 -6.25 -21.03 -7.65
N VAL A 144 -5.87 -21.18 -8.92
CA VAL A 144 -5.46 -20.09 -9.82
C VAL A 144 -6.27 -20.14 -11.10
N ARG A 145 -6.29 -19.05 -11.86
CA ARG A 145 -6.97 -18.99 -13.16
C ARG A 145 -5.94 -18.93 -14.29
N ILE A 146 -6.02 -19.87 -15.23
CA ILE A 146 -5.16 -19.94 -16.42
C ILE A 146 -6.07 -20.03 -17.64
N ASN A 147 -5.92 -19.10 -18.60
CA ASN A 147 -6.76 -19.02 -19.80
C ASN A 147 -8.27 -19.10 -19.48
N GLU A 148 -8.71 -18.26 -18.54
CA GLU A 148 -10.11 -18.17 -18.04
C GLU A 148 -10.65 -19.42 -17.30
N LYS A 149 -9.86 -20.49 -17.14
CA LYS A 149 -10.24 -21.72 -16.43
C LYS A 149 -9.55 -21.82 -15.08
N ASN A 150 -10.24 -22.42 -14.11
CA ASN A 150 -9.70 -22.63 -12.77
C ASN A 150 -8.85 -23.91 -12.72
N TYR A 151 -7.66 -23.80 -12.14
CA TYR A 151 -6.75 -24.91 -11.89
C TYR A 151 -6.43 -24.97 -10.40
N LYS A 152 -6.37 -26.17 -9.84
CA LYS A 152 -5.88 -26.42 -8.49
C LYS A 152 -4.39 -26.75 -8.58
N VAL A 153 -3.56 -25.80 -8.16
CA VAL A 153 -2.11 -25.96 -8.07
C VAL A 153 -1.77 -26.76 -6.83
N ASP A 154 -1.00 -27.83 -6.98
CA ASP A 154 -0.27 -28.49 -5.90
C ASP A 154 1.13 -27.86 -5.80
N LEU A 155 1.40 -27.20 -4.68
CA LEU A 155 2.62 -26.43 -4.45
C LEU A 155 3.82 -27.32 -4.05
N THR A 156 3.59 -28.63 -3.87
CA THR A 156 4.61 -29.65 -3.61
C THR A 156 5.11 -30.24 -4.93
N THR A 157 4.18 -30.66 -5.79
CA THR A 157 4.50 -31.27 -7.10
C THR A 157 4.71 -30.24 -8.19
N LEU A 158 4.31 -28.98 -7.97
CA LEU A 158 4.33 -27.88 -8.95
C LEU A 158 3.49 -28.21 -10.19
N GLN A 159 2.29 -28.74 -9.96
CA GLN A 159 1.34 -29.10 -11.01
C GLN A 159 -0.02 -28.45 -10.78
N ALA A 160 -0.63 -27.92 -11.83
CA ALA A 160 -1.97 -27.38 -11.85
C ALA A 160 -2.92 -28.40 -12.50
N ASN A 161 -3.96 -28.83 -11.78
CA ASN A 161 -4.95 -29.77 -12.29
C ASN A 161 -6.32 -29.09 -12.44
N ASP A 162 -6.98 -29.26 -13.58
CA ASP A 162 -8.39 -28.88 -13.73
C ASP A 162 -9.34 -30.00 -13.29
N ASP A 163 -10.64 -29.70 -13.31
CA ASP A 163 -11.73 -30.62 -13.00
C ASP A 163 -11.91 -31.72 -14.07
N GLN A 164 -11.29 -31.56 -15.25
CA GLN A 164 -11.34 -32.48 -16.38
C GLN A 164 -10.13 -33.42 -16.43
N GLY A 165 -9.22 -33.33 -15.46
CA GLY A 165 -8.03 -34.19 -15.36
C GLY A 165 -6.84 -33.74 -16.21
N LYS A 166 -6.88 -32.53 -16.79
CA LYS A 166 -5.72 -31.95 -17.47
C LYS A 166 -4.74 -31.39 -16.43
N THR A 167 -3.48 -31.75 -16.60
CA THR A 167 -2.37 -31.28 -15.77
C THR A 167 -1.48 -30.30 -16.54
N ILE A 168 -1.11 -29.20 -15.89
CA ILE A 168 -0.18 -28.19 -16.40
C ILE A 168 0.99 -28.08 -15.43
N ASN A 169 2.22 -28.12 -15.94
CA ASN A 169 3.41 -27.92 -15.11
C ASN A 169 3.58 -26.45 -14.75
N ILE A 170 3.97 -26.20 -13.50
CA ILE A 170 4.27 -24.88 -12.95
C ILE A 170 5.75 -24.83 -12.60
N GLN A 171 6.34 -23.66 -12.74
CA GLN A 171 7.74 -23.40 -12.41
C GLN A 171 7.83 -22.17 -11.52
N ARG A 172 8.67 -22.25 -10.48
CA ARG A 172 9.09 -21.10 -9.66
C ARG A 172 10.54 -20.77 -9.98
N VAL A 173 10.80 -19.54 -10.41
CA VAL A 173 12.12 -19.06 -10.83
C VAL A 173 12.52 -17.87 -9.96
N PRO A 174 13.51 -18.01 -9.05
CA PRO A 174 14.08 -16.87 -8.35
C PRO A 174 14.68 -15.88 -9.35
N LYS A 175 14.39 -14.59 -9.21
CA LYS A 175 14.92 -13.50 -10.03
C LYS A 175 16.14 -12.83 -9.42
N ASN A 176 16.75 -13.40 -8.38
CA ASN A 176 17.96 -12.88 -7.72
C ASN A 176 18.83 -12.15 -8.75
N GLU A 177 19.00 -10.84 -8.56
CA GLU A 177 19.83 -10.01 -9.44
C GLU A 177 21.28 -10.54 -9.47
N ASP A 178 21.67 -11.40 -8.52
CA ASP A 178 23.02 -11.91 -8.32
C ASP A 178 23.17 -13.44 -8.50
N LYS A 179 22.94 -13.92 -9.73
CA LYS A 179 23.85 -14.91 -10.32
C LYS A 179 24.62 -14.37 -11.51
N GLN A 180 24.49 -13.08 -11.80
CA GLN A 180 25.64 -12.39 -12.34
C GLN A 180 26.62 -12.27 -11.18
N LEU A 181 27.76 -12.93 -11.29
CA LEU A 181 28.92 -12.57 -10.50
C LEU A 181 29.18 -11.10 -10.83
N ILE A 182 28.61 -10.17 -10.06
CA ILE A 182 29.08 -8.80 -10.06
C ILE A 182 30.52 -8.94 -9.59
N GLU A 183 31.47 -8.85 -10.52
CA GLU A 183 32.87 -8.73 -10.16
C GLU A 183 32.97 -7.45 -9.33
N LEU A 184 33.03 -7.63 -8.01
CA LEU A 184 33.26 -6.52 -7.10
C LEU A 184 34.52 -5.80 -7.58
N PRO A 185 34.54 -4.46 -7.59
CA PRO A 185 35.77 -3.73 -7.84
C PRO A 185 36.88 -4.31 -6.95
N VAL A 186 38.09 -4.47 -7.50
CA VAL A 186 39.20 -5.17 -6.81
C VAL A 186 39.49 -4.57 -5.42
N GLN A 187 39.23 -3.28 -5.25
CA GLN A 187 39.40 -2.56 -4.00
C GLN A 187 38.26 -2.76 -2.97
N TRP A 188 37.15 -3.40 -3.33
CA TRP A 188 36.00 -3.65 -2.45
C TRP A 188 36.15 -4.99 -1.75
N GLU A 189 35.86 -5.00 -0.45
CA GLU A 189 35.81 -6.22 0.32
C GLU A 189 34.40 -6.80 0.29
N ASP A 190 34.28 -8.11 0.05
CA ASP A 190 33.01 -8.81 0.09
C ASP A 190 32.31 -8.59 1.44
N MET A 191 31.06 -8.15 1.40
CA MET A 191 30.25 -7.89 2.58
C MET A 191 29.77 -9.17 3.27
N ARG A 192 29.89 -10.34 2.63
CA ARG A 192 29.53 -11.67 3.17
C ARG A 192 28.16 -11.66 3.87
N GLU A 193 27.18 -11.05 3.20
CA GLU A 193 25.79 -10.91 3.66
C GLU A 193 25.55 -9.95 4.84
N GLU A 194 26.57 -9.21 5.30
CA GLU A 194 26.38 -8.14 6.28
C GLU A 194 25.67 -6.93 5.64
N ARG A 195 24.69 -6.34 6.36
CA ARG A 195 23.97 -5.13 5.88
C ARG A 195 24.87 -3.89 5.84
N VAL A 196 25.86 -3.82 6.72
CA VAL A 196 26.86 -2.76 6.83
C VAL A 196 28.14 -3.42 7.32
N LYS A 197 29.26 -3.21 6.62
CA LYS A 197 30.55 -3.78 7.00
C LYS A 197 31.56 -2.66 7.21
N LEU A 198 32.00 -2.49 8.45
CA LEU A 198 33.02 -1.49 8.78
C LEU A 198 34.41 -2.00 8.38
N VAL A 199 35.02 -1.39 7.36
CA VAL A 199 36.33 -1.76 6.82
C VAL A 199 37.40 -0.79 7.29
N ASN A 200 38.53 -1.30 7.78
CA ASN A 200 39.71 -0.46 8.05
C ASN A 200 40.47 -0.26 6.73
N LEU A 201 40.59 1.00 6.29
CA LEU A 201 41.32 1.33 5.09
C LEU A 201 42.82 1.10 5.27
N LYS A 202 43.45 0.48 4.28
CA LYS A 202 44.91 0.29 4.25
C LYS A 202 45.58 1.63 3.96
N THR A 203 46.69 1.92 4.64
CA THR A 203 47.46 3.17 4.43
C THR A 203 47.94 3.37 2.99
N SER A 204 48.04 2.28 2.22
CA SER A 204 48.45 2.28 0.82
C SER A 204 47.33 2.52 -0.18
N CYS A 205 46.06 2.53 0.24
CA CYS A 205 44.96 2.78 -0.69
C CYS A 205 44.79 4.28 -0.94
N GLN A 206 44.37 4.62 -2.16
CA GLN A 206 44.19 6.01 -2.59
C GLN A 206 43.22 6.78 -1.68
N GLU A 207 42.13 6.13 -1.29
CA GLU A 207 41.13 6.71 -0.39
C GLU A 207 41.72 7.10 0.99
N TYR A 208 42.56 6.24 1.58
CA TYR A 208 43.25 6.55 2.83
C TYR A 208 44.17 7.76 2.67
N VAL A 209 44.96 7.80 1.60
CA VAL A 209 45.91 8.88 1.33
C VAL A 209 45.17 10.21 1.15
N GLU A 210 44.06 10.22 0.43
CA GLU A 210 43.24 11.43 0.25
C GLU A 210 42.65 11.94 1.56
N VAL A 211 42.12 11.03 2.40
CA VAL A 211 41.62 11.42 3.73
C VAL A 211 42.77 11.92 4.60
N GLN A 212 43.92 11.27 4.57
CA GLN A 212 45.10 11.68 5.33
C GLN A 212 45.59 13.07 4.91
N ASP A 213 45.70 13.35 3.62
CA ASP A 213 46.18 14.64 3.12
C ASP A 213 45.21 15.76 3.48
N ARG A 214 43.90 15.53 3.33
CA ARG A 214 42.88 16.50 3.74
C ARG A 214 42.92 16.75 5.24
N PHE A 215 43.06 15.71 6.06
CA PHE A 215 43.13 15.84 7.51
C PHE A 215 44.39 16.59 7.97
N LYS A 216 45.56 16.27 7.40
CA LYS A 216 46.82 16.95 7.77
C LYS A 216 46.84 18.42 7.40
N ARG A 217 46.11 18.83 6.36
CA ARG A 217 45.97 20.27 5.98
C ARG A 217 45.30 21.10 7.06
N THR A 218 44.36 20.52 7.81
CA THR A 218 43.61 21.24 8.85
C THR A 218 44.09 20.91 10.27
N CYS A 219 44.66 19.72 10.48
CA CYS A 219 44.98 19.16 11.80
C CYS A 219 46.42 18.60 11.85
N ALA A 220 47.42 19.39 11.46
CA ALA A 220 48.81 18.95 11.27
C ALA A 220 49.50 18.36 12.52
N SER A 221 49.05 18.70 13.73
CA SER A 221 49.63 18.22 14.99
C SER A 221 49.14 16.84 15.43
N PHE A 222 48.14 16.27 14.75
CA PHE A 222 47.51 15.01 15.14
C PHE A 222 47.99 13.84 14.28
N VAL A 223 48.15 12.68 14.91
CA VAL A 223 48.51 11.42 14.25
C VAL A 223 47.24 10.62 13.96
N ILE A 224 47.07 10.20 12.71
CA ILE A 224 45.95 9.35 12.31
C ILE A 224 46.24 7.91 12.75
N GLU A 225 45.42 7.39 13.65
CA GLU A 225 45.54 6.00 14.14
C GLU A 225 44.92 4.98 13.17
N LYS A 226 43.75 5.33 12.60
CA LYS A 226 43.01 4.50 11.64
C LYS A 226 42.01 5.33 10.86
N VAL A 227 41.74 4.91 9.63
CA VAL A 227 40.62 5.42 8.83
C VAL A 227 39.71 4.24 8.53
N LYS A 228 38.41 4.44 8.67
CA LYS A 228 37.39 3.41 8.45
C LYS A 228 36.39 3.88 7.42
N SER A 229 35.99 2.98 6.53
CA SER A 229 34.85 3.16 5.62
C SER A 229 33.76 2.14 5.98
N TYR A 230 32.53 2.42 5.56
CA TYR A 230 31.37 1.54 5.70
C TYR A 230 31.00 0.95 4.34
#